data_AF-A0A7J6KS94-F1
#
_entry.id   AF-A0A7J6KS94-F1
#
_cell.length_a   1.000
_cell.length_b   1.000
_cell.length_c   1.000
_cell.angle_alpha   90.00
_cell.angle_beta   90.00
_cell.angle_gamma   90.00
#
_symmetry.space_group_name_H-M   'P 1'
#
loop_
_entity.id
_entity.type
_entity.pdbx_description
1 polymer ?
#
loop_
_entity_poly.entity_id
_entity_poly.type
_entity_poly.pdbx_seq_one_letter_code
_entity_poly.pdbx_strand_id
1 'polypeptide(L)'
;MDMVFSANSEVDYQNLTVAVDTESCLPYGVSRFTYRDDYSVLLFPNTVRQIVSPRHEINGLLQIGLDVGYEAPEGLRPSHTIGLGGGGDRQRYPSLMSQLELVLGPSSFALYLNKPVCDHIDGELIIGGGDSNLYTPPLTFVPLSLQDVPVVPVAHLKIGNSFERPIDGFAIIDTGAQDMLVPEPHRDVLRERILTEIAIRSGTEAGSNYIPTLDLTIFDCFFMRFLPPIEIGLGKLGEAPTTLTNYARKVDGTCFLAIKGAADNRWTLPAFIIPGNYFEFQPSEGRLGVAKLRDW
;
A
#
# COMPACT_ATOMS: atom_id res chain seq x y z
N MET A 1 -12.31 2.60 3.12
CA MET A 1 -11.09 2.96 2.35
C MET A 1 -9.96 2.61 3.27
N ASP A 2 -9.44 1.43 3.03
CA ASP A 2 -8.81 0.62 4.06
C ASP A 2 -7.42 0.29 3.55
N MET A 3 -6.39 0.70 4.30
CA MET A 3 -5.04 0.21 4.04
C MET A 3 -5.02 -1.25 4.50
N VAL A 4 -4.96 -2.17 3.54
CA VAL A 4 -4.98 -3.61 3.78
C VAL A 4 -3.56 -4.16 3.62
N PHE A 5 -3.01 -4.75 4.67
CA PHE A 5 -1.80 -5.56 4.52
C PHE A 5 -2.18 -6.95 4.02
N SER A 6 -1.67 -7.32 2.85
CA SER A 6 -1.75 -8.68 2.31
C SER A 6 -0.35 -9.15 1.95
N ALA A 7 0.28 -9.95 2.82
CA ALA A 7 1.55 -10.58 2.51
C ALA A 7 1.31 -11.83 1.65
N ASN A 8 1.84 -11.82 0.42
CA ASN A 8 1.98 -13.00 -0.42
C ASN A 8 3.47 -13.23 -0.66
N SER A 9 4.08 -14.08 0.15
CA SER A 9 5.27 -14.90 -0.14
C SER A 9 5.65 -15.65 1.14
N GLU A 10 6.23 -16.83 1.00
CA GLU A 10 6.80 -17.63 2.09
C GLU A 10 7.86 -16.80 2.84
N VAL A 11 7.41 -16.08 3.86
CA VAL A 11 8.26 -15.44 4.85
C VAL A 11 7.83 -16.03 6.19
N ASP A 12 8.79 -16.66 6.86
CA ASP A 12 8.64 -17.22 8.20
C ASP A 12 8.45 -16.07 9.21
N TYR A 13 7.25 -15.51 9.24
CA TYR A 13 6.88 -14.46 10.19
C TYR A 13 6.71 -15.10 11.57
N GLN A 14 7.77 -15.06 12.38
CA GLN A 14 7.62 -15.29 13.81
C GLN A 14 6.83 -14.12 14.44
N ASN A 15 5.52 -14.34 14.50
CA ASN A 15 4.59 -14.06 15.60
C ASN A 15 4.01 -12.64 15.74
N LEU A 16 2.87 -12.43 15.05
CA LEU A 16 1.68 -11.81 15.66
C LEU A 16 0.63 -12.93 15.84
N THR A 17 0.59 -13.57 17.01
CA THR A 17 -0.33 -14.68 17.27
C THR A 17 -1.58 -14.16 17.96
N VAL A 18 -2.74 -14.27 17.31
CA VAL A 18 -4.04 -13.95 17.91
C VAL A 18 -4.64 -15.24 18.45
N ALA A 19 -4.72 -15.37 19.78
CA ALA A 19 -5.43 -16.49 20.41
C ALA A 19 -6.95 -16.22 20.36
N VAL A 20 -7.70 -17.12 19.73
CA VAL A 20 -9.17 -17.06 19.65
C VAL A 20 -9.75 -18.07 20.62
N ASP A 21 -10.59 -17.60 21.54
CA ASP A 21 -11.37 -18.47 22.44
C ASP A 21 -12.69 -18.84 21.74
N THR A 22 -12.87 -20.11 21.39
CA THR A 22 -13.98 -20.56 20.55
C THR A 22 -15.05 -21.30 21.36
N GLU A 23 -15.92 -20.56 22.05
CA GLU A 23 -17.20 -21.10 22.53
C GLU A 23 -18.38 -20.60 21.64
N SER A 24 -18.89 -21.52 20.81
CA SER A 24 -20.15 -21.47 20.03
C SER A 24 -20.25 -20.46 18.85
N CYS A 25 -20.33 -20.97 17.60
CA CYS A 25 -20.44 -20.12 16.40
C CYS A 25 -21.51 -20.60 15.40
N LEU A 26 -22.75 -20.15 15.57
CA LEU A 26 -23.57 -19.74 14.43
C LEU A 26 -23.86 -18.24 14.64
N PRO A 27 -23.31 -17.32 13.83
CA PRO A 27 -23.21 -15.94 14.23
C PRO A 27 -24.48 -15.15 13.91
N TYR A 28 -25.19 -14.68 14.94
CA TYR A 28 -26.07 -13.52 14.79
C TYR A 28 -25.21 -12.26 14.61
N GLY A 29 -25.61 -11.34 13.73
CA GLY A 29 -24.96 -10.02 13.60
C GLY A 29 -23.83 -9.92 12.56
N VAL A 30 -23.78 -10.82 11.58
CA VAL A 30 -22.83 -10.77 10.45
C VAL A 30 -23.00 -9.47 9.64
N SER A 31 -21.88 -8.84 9.27
CA SER A 31 -21.85 -7.71 8.35
C SER A 31 -21.09 -8.08 7.08
N ARG A 32 -21.58 -7.62 5.93
CA ARG A 32 -20.82 -7.66 4.67
C ARG A 32 -19.86 -6.46 4.64
N PHE A 33 -18.58 -6.74 4.41
CA PHE A 33 -17.57 -5.74 4.14
C PHE A 33 -17.16 -5.87 2.68
N THR A 34 -17.20 -4.77 1.92
CA THR A 34 -16.85 -4.75 0.50
C THR A 34 -15.66 -3.83 0.29
N TYR A 35 -14.58 -4.41 -0.24
CA TYR A 35 -13.38 -3.70 -0.64
C TYR A 35 -13.59 -3.00 -1.99
N ARG A 36 -12.62 -2.16 -2.38
CA ARG A 36 -12.73 -1.32 -3.58
C ARG A 36 -12.72 -2.13 -4.88
N ASP A 37 -12.16 -3.34 -4.86
CA ASP A 37 -12.14 -4.28 -5.99
C ASP A 37 -13.40 -5.17 -6.05
N ASP A 38 -14.48 -4.74 -5.37
CA ASP A 38 -15.74 -5.46 -5.17
C ASP A 38 -15.62 -6.80 -4.42
N TYR A 39 -14.40 -7.18 -4.01
CA TYR A 39 -14.20 -8.31 -3.12
C TYR A 39 -14.98 -8.06 -1.83
N SER A 40 -15.71 -9.06 -1.36
CA SER A 40 -16.55 -8.92 -0.19
C SER A 40 -16.33 -10.07 0.76
N VAL A 41 -16.18 -9.76 2.04
CA VAL A 41 -16.10 -10.74 3.13
C VAL A 41 -17.30 -10.59 4.05
N LEU A 42 -17.68 -11.69 4.70
CA LEU A 42 -18.71 -11.69 5.72
C LEU A 42 -18.03 -11.78 7.07
N LEU A 43 -18.11 -10.70 7.84
CA LEU A 43 -17.46 -10.60 9.14
C LEU A 43 -18.47 -10.86 10.25
N PHE A 44 -18.08 -11.70 11.20
CA PHE A 44 -18.70 -11.82 12.50
C PHE A 44 -17.83 -11.12 13.55
N PRO A 45 -18.38 -10.17 14.35
CA PRO A 45 -17.59 -9.49 15.36
C PRO A 45 -17.19 -10.46 16.48
N ASN A 46 -15.93 -10.43 16.87
CA ASN A 46 -15.37 -11.19 17.97
C ASN A 46 -14.41 -10.31 18.78
N THR A 47 -13.93 -10.80 19.92
CA THR A 47 -13.00 -10.07 20.78
C THR A 47 -11.85 -10.97 21.19
N VAL A 48 -10.62 -10.48 21.04
CA VAL A 48 -9.40 -11.21 21.36
C VAL A 48 -8.62 -10.45 22.42
N ARG A 49 -7.93 -11.19 23.28
CA ARG A 49 -7.41 -10.64 24.56
C ARG A 49 -5.95 -10.21 24.51
N GLN A 50 -5.25 -10.45 23.41
CA GLN A 50 -3.79 -10.31 23.39
C GLN A 50 -3.28 -10.03 21.97
N ILE A 51 -2.47 -8.98 21.84
CA ILE A 51 -1.48 -8.86 20.77
C ILE A 51 -0.10 -9.00 21.40
N VAL A 52 0.64 -10.01 20.94
CA VAL A 52 2.03 -10.21 21.29
C VAL A 52 2.87 -9.71 20.12
N SER A 53 3.65 -8.66 20.36
CA SER A 53 4.87 -8.41 19.59
C SER A 53 6.06 -9.04 20.34
N PRO A 54 7.19 -9.34 19.68
CA PRO A 54 8.37 -9.87 20.36
C PRO A 54 8.91 -9.01 21.52
N ARG A 55 8.51 -7.73 21.60
CA ARG A 55 9.02 -6.76 22.58
C ARG A 55 7.97 -6.24 23.57
N HIS A 56 6.68 -6.38 23.25
CA HIS A 56 5.59 -5.84 24.05
C HIS A 56 4.37 -6.75 23.98
N GLU A 57 3.80 -7.03 25.16
CA GLU A 57 2.49 -7.63 25.32
C GLU A 57 1.47 -6.51 25.52
N ILE A 58 0.52 -6.40 24.59
CA ILE A 58 -0.59 -5.46 24.72
C ILE A 58 -1.74 -6.23 25.37
N ASN A 59 -1.87 -6.06 26.68
CA ASN A 59 -2.99 -6.58 27.47
C ASN A 59 -4.21 -5.67 27.26
N GLY A 60 -4.99 -5.98 26.21
CA GLY A 60 -6.21 -5.25 25.86
C GLY A 60 -7.19 -6.16 25.13
N LEU A 61 -8.48 -5.91 25.31
CA LEU A 61 -9.53 -6.54 24.52
C LEU A 61 -9.62 -5.83 23.17
N LEU A 62 -9.29 -6.53 22.10
CA LEU A 62 -9.40 -6.02 20.73
C LEU A 62 -10.60 -6.64 20.03
N GLN A 63 -11.41 -5.81 19.41
CA GLN A 63 -12.45 -6.23 18.49
C GLN A 63 -11.84 -6.60 17.14
N ILE A 64 -12.19 -7.79 16.65
CA ILE A 64 -11.80 -8.30 15.33
C ILE A 64 -13.03 -8.79 14.58
N GLY A 65 -12.96 -8.82 13.25
CA GLY A 65 -13.92 -9.56 12.43
C GLY A 65 -13.37 -10.94 12.11
N LEU A 66 -14.13 -11.99 12.42
CA LEU A 66 -13.86 -13.34 11.93
C LEU A 66 -14.56 -13.54 10.58
N ASP A 67 -13.80 -13.99 9.58
CA ASP A 67 -14.35 -14.28 8.26
C ASP A 67 -15.22 -15.54 8.30
N VAL A 68 -16.39 -15.48 7.68
CA VAL A 68 -17.38 -16.57 7.66
C VAL A 68 -17.52 -17.09 6.23
N GLY A 69 -17.26 -18.38 6.04
CA GLY A 69 -17.40 -19.03 4.74
C GLY A 69 -16.24 -18.76 3.79
N TYR A 70 -15.07 -18.38 4.32
CA TYR A 70 -13.85 -18.27 3.54
C TYR A 70 -13.33 -19.66 3.16
N GLU A 71 -13.41 -20.00 1.88
CA GLU A 71 -12.65 -21.10 1.29
C GLU A 71 -11.44 -20.49 0.58
N ALA A 72 -10.25 -20.67 1.16
CA ALA A 72 -9.01 -20.23 0.55
C ALA A 72 -8.82 -20.96 -0.79
N PRO A 73 -8.62 -20.26 -1.92
CA PRO A 73 -8.16 -20.91 -3.15
C PRO A 73 -6.82 -21.60 -2.89
N GLU A 74 -6.62 -22.80 -3.44
CA GLU A 74 -5.35 -23.52 -3.29
C GLU A 74 -4.15 -22.67 -3.70
N GLY A 75 -3.16 -22.56 -2.81
CA GLY A 75 -1.82 -22.05 -3.11
C GLY A 75 -1.57 -20.56 -2.88
N LEU A 76 -2.56 -19.71 -2.62
CA LEU A 76 -2.34 -18.26 -2.43
C LEU A 76 -3.40 -17.61 -1.55
N ARG A 77 -2.99 -17.07 -0.39
CA ARG A 77 -3.28 -15.71 0.15
C ARG A 77 -3.05 -15.61 1.67
N PRO A 78 -2.82 -14.40 2.23
CA PRO A 78 -2.66 -14.23 3.66
C PRO A 78 -3.88 -14.79 4.40
N SER A 79 -3.66 -15.54 5.46
CA SER A 79 -4.75 -16.11 6.27
C SER A 79 -5.60 -15.02 6.95
N HIS A 80 -5.09 -13.78 7.01
CA HIS A 80 -5.72 -12.65 7.69
C HIS A 80 -5.41 -11.31 7.02
N THR A 81 -6.33 -10.35 7.12
CA THR A 81 -6.10 -8.95 6.73
C THR A 81 -6.19 -8.04 7.96
N ILE A 82 -5.28 -7.08 8.06
CA ILE A 82 -5.33 -6.04 9.11
C ILE A 82 -5.54 -4.69 8.43
N GLY A 83 -6.65 -4.03 8.77
CA GLY A 83 -6.97 -2.68 8.31
C GLY A 83 -6.29 -1.62 9.18
N LEU A 84 -5.41 -0.82 8.60
CA LEU A 84 -4.77 0.33 9.30
C LEU A 84 -5.43 1.68 8.99
N GLY A 85 -6.36 1.73 8.04
CA GLY A 85 -7.05 2.96 7.68
C GLY A 85 -8.07 3.40 8.74
N GLY A 86 -8.37 4.70 8.79
CA GLY A 86 -9.47 5.24 9.61
C GLY A 86 -10.86 5.12 8.97
N GLY A 87 -11.03 4.38 7.88
CA GLY A 87 -12.34 4.19 7.23
C GLY A 87 -13.20 3.10 7.90
N GLY A 88 -14.50 3.05 7.56
CA GLY A 88 -15.39 1.93 7.88
C GLY A 88 -16.41 2.16 9.01
N ASP A 89 -17.19 1.11 9.32
CA ASP A 89 -18.10 1.07 10.47
C ASP A 89 -17.27 0.96 11.76
N ARG A 90 -16.72 2.10 12.20
CA ARG A 90 -15.87 2.21 13.40
C ARG A 90 -16.57 1.77 14.68
N GLN A 91 -17.91 1.71 14.70
CA GLN A 91 -18.66 1.26 15.88
C GLN A 91 -18.64 -0.25 16.03
N ARG A 92 -18.69 -1.00 14.91
CA ARG A 92 -18.72 -2.47 14.93
C ARG A 92 -17.36 -3.11 14.68
N TYR A 93 -16.50 -2.44 13.90
CA TYR A 93 -15.17 -2.92 13.54
C TYR A 93 -14.16 -1.76 13.61
N PRO A 94 -13.75 -1.34 14.83
CA PRO A 94 -12.72 -0.32 14.97
C PRO A 94 -11.40 -0.81 14.38
N SER A 95 -10.66 0.08 13.70
CA SER A 95 -9.35 -0.27 13.14
C SER A 95 -8.36 -0.64 14.25
N LEU A 96 -7.34 -1.43 13.92
CA LEU A 96 -6.28 -1.77 14.88
C LEU A 96 -5.67 -0.48 15.46
N MET A 97 -5.43 0.53 14.63
CA MET A 97 -4.84 1.79 15.08
C MET A 97 -5.72 2.53 16.10
N SER A 98 -7.03 2.62 15.87
CA SER A 98 -7.95 3.26 16.82
C SER A 98 -8.02 2.50 18.15
N GLN A 99 -7.91 1.17 18.13
CA GLN A 99 -7.92 0.37 19.34
C GLN A 99 -6.59 0.48 20.11
N LEU A 100 -5.47 0.54 19.40
CA LEU A 100 -4.15 0.75 19.98
C LEU A 100 -4.01 2.15 20.59
N GLU A 101 -4.66 3.16 20.02
CA GLU A 101 -4.64 4.52 20.56
C GLU A 101 -5.16 4.59 21.99
N LEU A 102 -6.18 3.79 22.31
CA LEU A 102 -6.75 3.71 23.65
C LEU A 102 -5.79 3.14 24.68
N VAL A 103 -4.81 2.35 24.25
CA VAL A 103 -3.86 1.64 25.13
C VAL A 103 -2.50 2.33 25.18
N LEU A 104 -2.02 2.85 24.04
CA LEU A 104 -0.67 3.38 23.86
C LEU A 104 -0.60 4.91 23.77
N GLY A 105 -1.75 5.61 23.70
CA GLY A 105 -1.80 7.05 23.41
C GLY A 105 -1.78 7.32 21.90
N PRO A 106 -1.49 8.57 21.45
CA PRO A 106 -1.58 8.96 20.05
C PRO A 106 -1.00 7.92 19.09
N SER A 107 -1.85 7.43 18.19
CA SER A 107 -1.52 6.29 17.35
C SER A 107 -0.76 6.75 16.10
N SER A 108 0.57 6.69 16.17
CA SER A 108 1.43 6.77 14.99
C SER A 108 1.96 5.39 14.63
N PHE A 109 2.26 5.21 13.35
CA PHE A 109 2.94 4.01 12.87
C PHE A 109 3.82 4.35 11.70
N ALA A 110 4.91 3.63 11.54
CA ALA A 110 5.75 3.71 10.36
C ALA A 110 5.76 2.37 9.62
N LEU A 111 5.99 2.43 8.32
CA LEU A 111 6.14 1.24 7.50
C LEU A 111 7.24 1.45 6.47
N TYR A 112 7.96 0.38 6.21
CA TYR A 112 8.93 0.31 5.14
C TYR A 112 9.02 -1.12 4.63
N LEU A 113 9.51 -1.25 3.39
CA LEU A 113 9.94 -2.49 2.80
C LEU A 113 11.33 -2.25 2.21
N ASN A 114 12.24 -3.17 2.48
CA ASN A 114 13.53 -3.23 1.81
C ASN A 114 13.32 -3.52 0.32
N LYS A 115 14.29 -3.13 -0.50
CA LYS A 115 14.29 -3.53 -1.92
C LYS A 115 14.40 -5.06 -1.99
N PRO A 116 13.64 -5.71 -2.89
CA PRO A 116 13.70 -7.16 -3.03
C PRO A 116 15.12 -7.64 -3.31
N VAL A 117 15.56 -8.67 -2.58
CA VAL A 117 16.81 -9.41 -2.85
C VAL A 117 16.44 -10.86 -3.10
N CYS A 118 16.73 -11.36 -4.30
CA CYS A 118 16.43 -12.75 -4.68
C CYS A 118 14.97 -13.17 -4.40
N ASP A 119 14.02 -12.33 -4.84
CA ASP A 119 12.57 -12.50 -4.65
C ASP A 119 12.07 -12.44 -3.19
N HIS A 120 12.95 -12.18 -2.24
CA HIS A 120 12.59 -11.91 -0.85
C HIS A 120 12.45 -10.40 -0.61
N ILE A 121 11.31 -9.99 -0.04
CA ILE A 121 11.05 -8.63 0.43
C ILE A 121 10.91 -8.71 1.95
N ASP A 122 11.75 -7.95 2.65
CA ASP A 122 11.70 -7.78 4.10
C ASP A 122 11.24 -6.37 4.45
N GLY A 123 10.76 -6.16 5.68
CA GLY A 123 10.37 -4.87 6.20
C GLY A 123 9.47 -4.99 7.41
N GLU A 124 9.12 -3.86 8.01
CA GLU A 124 8.41 -3.84 9.28
C GLU A 124 7.27 -2.82 9.26
N LEU A 125 6.22 -3.16 10.02
CA LEU A 125 5.24 -2.21 10.52
C LEU A 125 5.64 -1.86 11.96
N ILE A 126 6.00 -0.60 12.18
CA ILE A 126 6.41 -0.07 13.47
C ILE A 126 5.21 0.64 14.09
N ILE A 127 4.79 0.22 15.27
CA ILE A 127 3.66 0.81 16.00
C ILE A 127 4.19 1.72 17.10
N GLY A 128 3.58 2.90 17.24
CA GLY A 128 3.90 3.88 18.28
C GLY A 128 4.90 4.96 17.85
N GLY A 129 5.24 5.04 16.56
CA GLY A 129 6.12 6.07 16.01
C GLY A 129 7.01 5.56 14.90
N GLY A 130 7.97 6.41 14.53
CA GLY A 130 9.02 6.08 13.59
C GLY A 130 10.39 5.81 14.21
N ASP A 131 11.29 5.24 13.41
CA ASP A 131 12.70 5.04 13.77
C ASP A 131 13.61 5.80 12.80
N SER A 132 14.32 6.80 13.33
CA SER A 132 15.24 7.64 12.56
C SER A 132 16.50 6.94 12.06
N ASN A 133 16.76 5.72 12.54
CA ASN A 133 17.84 4.89 12.01
C ASN A 133 17.48 4.25 10.67
N LEU A 134 16.21 4.15 10.32
CA LEU A 134 15.76 3.42 9.13
C LEU A 134 15.74 4.28 7.87
N TYR A 135 15.73 5.61 7.98
CA TYR A 135 15.68 6.51 6.83
C TYR A 135 16.92 7.40 6.71
N THR A 136 17.11 7.93 5.51
CA THR A 136 18.07 9.01 5.25
C THR A 136 17.36 10.34 5.47
N PRO A 137 17.81 11.18 6.43
CA PRO A 137 17.17 12.48 6.67
C PRO A 137 17.18 13.39 5.42
N PRO A 138 16.21 14.32 5.31
CA PRO A 138 15.16 14.62 6.28
C PRO A 138 13.94 13.69 6.18
N LEU A 139 13.18 13.58 7.29
CA LEU A 139 11.79 13.12 7.25
C LEU A 139 10.89 14.32 6.96
N THR A 140 10.26 14.33 5.79
CA THR A 140 9.41 15.42 5.34
C THR A 140 7.95 15.14 5.68
N PHE A 141 7.32 16.03 6.44
CA PHE A 141 5.90 15.91 6.77
C PHE A 141 5.02 16.62 5.75
N VAL A 142 4.05 15.90 5.20
CA VAL A 142 2.99 16.43 4.35
C VAL A 142 1.64 16.38 5.08
N PRO A 143 0.81 17.43 5.01
CA PRO A 143 -0.49 17.43 5.67
C PRO A 143 -1.46 16.47 4.96
N LEU A 144 -2.22 15.72 5.76
CA LEU A 144 -3.34 14.93 5.26
C LEU A 144 -4.48 15.86 4.83
N SER A 145 -5.16 15.50 3.75
CA SER A 145 -6.28 16.26 3.17
C SER A 145 -7.61 15.91 3.83
N LEU A 146 -7.68 14.73 4.46
CA LEU A 146 -8.83 14.25 5.23
C LEU A 146 -8.29 13.67 6.54
N GLN A 147 -8.95 13.98 7.65
CA GLN A 147 -8.57 13.43 8.95
C GLN A 147 -8.71 11.90 8.93
N ASP A 148 -7.72 11.20 9.49
CA ASP A 148 -7.65 9.73 9.58
C ASP A 148 -7.68 8.94 8.25
N VAL A 149 -7.56 9.62 7.11
CA VAL A 149 -7.41 8.95 5.81
C VAL A 149 -6.09 9.42 5.22
N PRO A 150 -5.21 8.51 4.76
CA PRO A 150 -3.89 8.86 4.23
C PRO A 150 -3.97 9.45 2.82
N VAL A 151 -4.82 10.47 2.65
CA VAL A 151 -4.96 11.25 1.42
C VAL A 151 -4.03 12.45 1.50
N VAL A 152 -3.07 12.54 0.59
CA VAL A 152 -2.09 13.62 0.53
C VAL A 152 -2.15 14.34 -0.82
N PRO A 153 -1.86 15.65 -0.87
CA PRO A 153 -1.73 16.34 -2.15
C PRO A 153 -0.60 15.77 -3.00
N VAL A 154 -0.72 15.88 -4.31
CA VAL A 154 0.37 15.63 -5.27
C VAL A 154 0.62 16.88 -6.11
N ALA A 155 1.88 17.13 -6.45
CA ALA A 155 2.28 18.37 -7.13
C ALA A 155 3.04 18.15 -8.44
N HIS A 156 3.82 17.08 -8.55
CA HIS A 156 4.57 16.80 -9.77
C HIS A 156 4.77 15.30 -10.00
N LEU A 157 4.99 14.98 -11.27
CA LEU A 157 5.31 13.66 -11.77
C LEU A 157 6.60 13.77 -12.58
N LYS A 158 7.57 12.92 -12.26
CA LYS A 158 8.82 12.78 -12.99
C LYS A 158 9.01 11.34 -13.42
N ILE A 159 9.44 11.14 -14.65
CA ILE A 159 9.65 9.82 -15.25
C ILE A 159 11.04 9.80 -15.85
N GLY A 160 11.90 8.95 -15.31
CA GLY A 160 13.31 8.92 -15.69
C GLY A 160 13.99 10.27 -15.48
N ASN A 161 14.76 10.68 -16.48
CA ASN A 161 15.52 11.93 -16.43
C ASN A 161 15.06 12.97 -17.46
N SER A 162 14.18 12.60 -18.40
CA SER A 162 13.80 13.49 -19.51
C SER A 162 12.40 14.10 -19.38
N PHE A 163 11.58 13.59 -18.45
CA PHE A 163 10.20 14.04 -18.31
C PHE A 163 9.89 14.45 -16.88
N GLU A 164 9.41 15.69 -16.72
CA GLU A 164 8.85 16.22 -15.48
C GLU A 164 7.69 17.13 -15.84
N ARG A 165 6.60 17.03 -15.07
CA ARG A 165 5.38 17.79 -15.30
C ARG A 165 4.68 18.07 -13.96
N PRO A 166 4.11 19.28 -13.78
CA PRO A 166 3.19 19.52 -12.69
C PRO A 166 1.92 18.67 -12.85
N ILE A 167 1.47 18.08 -11.75
CA ILE A 167 0.19 17.41 -11.63
C ILE A 167 -0.53 17.99 -10.40
N ASP A 168 -1.85 17.92 -10.40
CA ASP A 168 -2.67 18.37 -9.29
C ASP A 168 -3.61 17.24 -8.85
N GLY A 169 -4.10 17.36 -7.62
CA GLY A 169 -5.03 16.41 -7.02
C GLY A 169 -4.44 15.75 -5.78
N PHE A 170 -4.87 14.51 -5.55
CA PHE A 170 -4.59 13.80 -4.32
C PHE A 170 -4.17 12.36 -4.58
N ALA A 171 -3.31 11.84 -3.72
CA ALA A 171 -2.92 10.45 -3.68
C ALA A 171 -3.36 9.80 -2.37
N ILE A 172 -3.71 8.53 -2.44
CA ILE A 172 -3.75 7.65 -1.28
C ILE A 172 -2.58 6.66 -1.36
N ILE A 173 -1.93 6.39 -0.23
CA ILE A 173 -1.03 5.23 -0.10
C ILE A 173 -1.89 4.05 0.34
N ASP A 174 -1.97 3.03 -0.53
CA ASP A 174 -2.82 1.86 -0.35
C ASP A 174 -1.97 0.59 -0.45
N THR A 175 -1.56 0.06 0.70
CA THR A 175 -0.79 -1.19 0.79
C THR A 175 -1.59 -2.42 0.33
N GLY A 176 -2.91 -2.31 0.16
CA GLY A 176 -3.77 -3.37 -0.36
C GLY A 176 -3.90 -3.35 -1.88
N ALA A 177 -3.57 -2.24 -2.52
CA ALA A 177 -3.66 -2.11 -3.96
C ALA A 177 -2.50 -2.83 -4.66
N GLN A 178 -2.83 -3.54 -5.73
CA GLN A 178 -1.86 -4.21 -6.59
C GLN A 178 -1.43 -3.35 -7.79
N ASP A 179 -2.32 -2.52 -8.31
CA ASP A 179 -2.04 -1.65 -9.44
C ASP A 179 -2.01 -0.19 -8.98
N MET A 180 -1.17 0.62 -9.62
CA MET A 180 -1.24 2.05 -9.45
C MET A 180 -2.44 2.57 -10.24
N LEU A 181 -3.42 3.11 -9.53
CA LEU A 181 -4.59 3.71 -10.15
C LEU A 181 -4.31 5.19 -10.39
N VAL A 182 -4.44 5.61 -11.64
CA VAL A 182 -4.04 6.93 -12.12
C VAL A 182 -5.27 7.64 -12.68
N PRO A 183 -5.53 8.90 -12.31
CA PRO A 183 -6.63 9.65 -12.91
C PRO A 183 -6.50 9.70 -14.43
N GLU A 184 -7.62 9.54 -15.13
CA GLU A 184 -7.67 9.44 -16.60
C GLU A 184 -6.83 10.50 -17.33
N PRO A 185 -6.82 11.80 -16.93
CA PRO A 185 -6.00 12.83 -17.60
C PRO A 185 -4.48 12.61 -17.56
N HIS A 186 -4.00 11.72 -16.69
CA HIS A 186 -2.57 11.44 -16.52
C HIS A 186 -2.17 10.02 -16.97
N ARG A 187 -3.12 9.08 -17.07
CA ARG A 187 -2.83 7.66 -17.35
C ARG A 187 -2.11 7.46 -18.67
N ASP A 188 -2.68 7.99 -19.75
CA ASP A 188 -2.15 7.74 -21.10
C ASP A 188 -0.79 8.43 -21.29
N VAL A 189 -0.64 9.64 -20.76
CA VAL A 189 0.64 10.35 -20.72
C VAL A 189 1.70 9.54 -19.96
N LEU A 190 1.37 9.03 -18.78
CA LEU A 190 2.29 8.23 -17.98
C LEU A 190 2.75 6.98 -18.75
N ARG A 191 1.82 6.23 -19.34
CA ARG A 191 2.12 5.05 -20.15
C ARG A 191 3.06 5.37 -21.32
N GLU A 192 2.70 6.37 -22.13
CA GLU A 192 3.48 6.74 -23.32
C GLU A 192 4.89 7.21 -22.95
N ARG A 193 5.01 7.96 -21.86
CA ARG A 193 6.31 8.45 -21.37
C ARG A 193 7.18 7.34 -20.81
N ILE A 194 6.61 6.37 -20.09
CA ILE A 194 7.34 5.17 -19.65
C ILE A 194 7.91 4.43 -20.87
N LEU A 195 7.09 4.15 -21.88
CA LEU A 195 7.53 3.44 -23.09
C LEU A 195 8.61 4.22 -23.87
N THR A 196 8.48 5.54 -23.92
CA THR A 196 9.48 6.43 -24.53
C THR A 196 10.83 6.34 -23.79
N GLU A 197 10.80 6.41 -22.46
CA GLU A 197 12.00 6.31 -21.62
C GLU A 197 12.66 4.92 -21.70
N ILE A 198 11.87 3.85 -21.77
CA ILE A 198 12.38 2.50 -22.06
C ILE A 198 13.11 2.49 -23.39
N ALA A 199 12.53 3.11 -24.43
CA ALA A 199 13.15 3.13 -25.75
C ALA A 199 14.48 3.90 -25.75
N ILE A 200 14.54 5.03 -25.06
CA ILE A 200 15.78 5.80 -24.86
C ILE A 200 16.85 4.96 -24.15
N ARG A 201 16.47 4.26 -23.07
CA ARG A 201 17.40 3.47 -22.23
C ARG A 201 17.90 2.20 -22.89
N SER A 202 17.06 1.57 -23.70
CA SER A 202 17.39 0.33 -24.41
C SER A 202 18.02 0.57 -25.79
N GLY A 203 17.87 1.78 -26.35
CA GLY A 203 18.30 2.13 -27.71
C GLY A 203 17.40 1.57 -28.81
N THR A 204 16.23 1.03 -28.46
CA THR A 204 15.27 0.48 -29.43
C THR A 204 13.83 0.59 -28.90
N GLU A 205 12.84 0.67 -29.78
CA GLU A 205 11.45 0.74 -29.34
C GLU A 205 11.02 -0.56 -28.66
N ALA A 206 10.36 -0.45 -27.51
CA ALA A 206 9.96 -1.62 -26.71
C ALA A 206 8.94 -2.52 -27.43
N GLY A 207 8.19 -1.96 -28.39
CA GLY A 207 6.93 -2.53 -28.85
C GLY A 207 5.92 -2.62 -27.70
N SER A 208 4.67 -2.24 -27.92
CA SER A 208 3.65 -2.44 -26.88
C SER A 208 2.29 -2.72 -27.50
N ASN A 209 1.48 -3.47 -26.77
CA ASN A 209 0.08 -3.68 -27.09
C ASN A 209 -0.77 -3.23 -25.91
N TYR A 210 -1.64 -2.25 -26.15
CA TYR A 210 -2.63 -1.83 -25.16
C TYR A 210 -3.92 -2.61 -25.38
N ILE A 211 -4.44 -3.20 -24.31
CA ILE A 211 -5.72 -3.92 -24.28
C ILE A 211 -6.73 -3.06 -23.51
N PRO A 212 -7.60 -2.28 -24.20
CA PRO A 212 -8.50 -1.34 -23.54
C PRO A 212 -9.47 -1.99 -22.55
N THR A 213 -9.96 -3.19 -22.87
CA THR A 213 -10.93 -3.91 -22.02
C THR A 213 -10.38 -4.34 -20.67
N LEU A 214 -9.05 -4.46 -20.55
CA LEU A 214 -8.36 -4.84 -19.31
C LEU A 214 -7.58 -3.66 -18.71
N ASP A 215 -7.59 -2.51 -19.38
CA ASP A 215 -6.71 -1.37 -19.15
C ASP A 215 -5.25 -1.78 -18.93
N LEU A 216 -4.73 -2.61 -19.84
CA LEU A 216 -3.45 -3.29 -19.67
C LEU A 216 -2.48 -2.93 -20.81
N THR A 217 -1.25 -2.56 -20.47
CA THR A 217 -0.17 -2.37 -21.46
C THR A 217 0.81 -3.51 -21.36
N ILE A 218 0.84 -4.34 -22.39
CA ILE A 218 1.75 -5.49 -22.51
C ILE A 218 2.97 -5.08 -23.36
N PHE A 219 4.15 -5.55 -22.96
CA PHE A 219 5.41 -5.35 -23.68
C PHE A 219 6.34 -6.55 -23.47
N ASP A 220 7.41 -6.65 -24.27
CA ASP A 220 8.38 -7.76 -24.14
C ASP A 220 9.11 -7.68 -22.79
N CYS A 221 9.14 -8.80 -22.06
CA CYS A 221 9.76 -8.92 -20.75
C CYS A 221 11.25 -8.51 -20.72
N PHE A 222 11.96 -8.60 -21.86
CA PHE A 222 13.30 -8.07 -22.02
C PHE A 222 13.42 -6.61 -21.59
N PHE A 223 12.37 -5.81 -21.79
CA PHE A 223 12.39 -4.38 -21.49
C PHE A 223 12.17 -4.03 -20.01
N MET A 224 11.81 -4.99 -19.15
CA MET A 224 11.64 -4.73 -17.71
C MET A 224 12.90 -4.13 -17.06
N ARG A 225 14.10 -4.54 -17.52
CA ARG A 225 15.38 -4.03 -17.01
C ARG A 225 15.68 -2.58 -17.38
N PHE A 226 14.89 -2.00 -18.29
CA PHE A 226 15.04 -0.63 -18.77
C PHE A 226 13.94 0.30 -18.24
N LEU A 227 13.10 -0.16 -17.32
CA LEU A 227 12.06 0.67 -16.71
C LEU A 227 12.68 1.91 -16.05
N PRO A 228 12.23 3.13 -16.39
CA PRO A 228 12.69 4.33 -15.70
C PRO A 228 12.16 4.37 -14.25
N PRO A 229 12.84 5.01 -13.30
CA PRO A 229 12.18 5.38 -12.04
C PRO A 229 11.03 6.34 -12.32
N ILE A 230 9.93 6.20 -11.59
CA ILE A 230 8.85 7.18 -11.51
C ILE A 230 8.96 7.86 -10.17
N GLU A 231 8.94 9.20 -10.14
CA GLU A 231 8.92 9.98 -8.91
C GLU A 231 7.62 10.79 -8.87
N ILE A 232 6.94 10.71 -7.73
CA ILE A 232 5.73 11.46 -7.43
C ILE A 232 6.05 12.41 -6.28
N GLY A 233 5.89 13.70 -6.52
CA GLY A 233 6.04 14.73 -5.48
C GLY A 233 4.80 14.79 -4.61
N LEU A 234 4.88 14.21 -3.41
CA LEU A 234 3.83 14.31 -2.39
C LEU A 234 3.93 15.65 -1.66
N GLY A 235 2.79 16.17 -1.23
CA GLY A 235 2.66 17.50 -0.64
C GLY A 235 2.26 18.56 -1.65
N LYS A 236 1.92 19.76 -1.17
CA LYS A 236 1.33 20.82 -2.04
C LYS A 236 2.34 21.36 -3.05
N LEU A 237 3.63 21.29 -2.72
CA LEU A 237 4.73 21.74 -3.57
C LEU A 237 5.57 20.55 -4.07
N GLY A 238 5.20 19.32 -3.69
CA GLY A 238 5.98 18.13 -3.99
C GLY A 238 7.23 18.01 -3.13
N GLU A 239 7.18 18.58 -1.92
CA GLU A 239 8.28 18.62 -0.96
C GLU A 239 8.73 17.24 -0.46
N ALA A 240 7.90 16.21 -0.63
CA ALA A 240 8.18 14.81 -0.30
C ALA A 240 8.26 13.96 -1.58
N PRO A 241 9.40 13.94 -2.29
CA PRO A 241 9.58 13.11 -3.48
C PRO A 241 9.57 11.63 -3.09
N THR A 242 8.76 10.84 -3.80
CA THR A 242 8.58 9.41 -3.55
C THR A 242 8.82 8.64 -4.83
N THR A 243 9.78 7.70 -4.81
CA THR A 243 10.22 6.98 -6.03
C THR A 243 9.61 5.58 -6.11
N LEU A 244 9.17 5.18 -7.30
CA LEU A 244 8.70 3.85 -7.66
C LEU A 244 9.59 3.26 -8.75
N THR A 245 10.04 2.03 -8.55
CA THR A 245 10.84 1.29 -9.56
C THR A 245 10.20 -0.03 -10.00
N ASN A 246 9.20 -0.52 -9.27
CA ASN A 246 8.63 -1.86 -9.45
C ASN A 246 7.17 -1.81 -9.92
N TYR A 247 6.89 -1.04 -10.97
CA TYR A 247 5.53 -0.82 -11.50
C TYR A 247 5.22 -1.64 -12.76
N ALA A 248 5.98 -2.69 -13.02
CA ALA A 248 5.67 -3.69 -14.05
C ALA A 248 5.76 -5.09 -13.46
N ARG A 249 5.00 -6.03 -14.03
CA ARG A 249 4.86 -7.40 -13.53
C ARG A 249 5.01 -8.40 -14.65
N LYS A 250 5.48 -9.60 -14.31
CA LYS A 250 5.49 -10.77 -15.20
C LYS A 250 4.51 -11.80 -14.65
N VAL A 251 3.52 -12.20 -15.46
CA VAL A 251 2.55 -13.25 -15.13
C VAL A 251 2.49 -14.20 -16.32
N ASP A 252 2.70 -15.49 -16.09
CA ASP A 252 2.68 -16.55 -17.12
C ASP A 252 3.51 -16.20 -18.37
N GLY A 253 4.71 -15.64 -18.16
CA GLY A 253 5.60 -15.24 -19.25
C GLY A 253 5.25 -13.92 -19.94
N THR A 254 4.14 -13.29 -19.60
CA THR A 254 3.68 -12.01 -20.16
C THR A 254 4.04 -10.87 -19.23
N CYS A 255 4.62 -9.80 -19.77
CA CYS A 255 5.00 -8.61 -19.00
C CYS A 255 4.06 -7.43 -19.29
N PHE A 256 3.64 -6.75 -18.22
CA PHE A 256 2.73 -5.61 -18.32
C PHE A 256 3.01 -4.54 -17.28
N LEU A 257 2.58 -3.31 -17.57
CA LEU A 257 2.61 -2.20 -16.61
C LEU A 257 1.46 -2.37 -15.60
N ALA A 258 1.77 -2.32 -14.30
CA ALA A 258 0.81 -2.35 -13.21
C ALA A 258 0.20 -0.94 -12.97
N ILE A 259 -0.34 -0.36 -14.05
CA ILE A 259 -0.87 1.00 -14.10
C ILE A 259 -2.24 0.93 -14.77
N LYS A 260 -3.27 1.40 -14.07
CA LYS A 260 -4.66 1.40 -14.53
C LYS A 260 -5.31 2.77 -14.32
N GLY A 261 -6.42 3.00 -14.98
CA GLY A 261 -7.30 4.14 -14.76
C GLY A 261 -7.95 4.06 -13.39
N ALA A 262 -7.93 5.17 -12.66
CA ALA A 262 -8.70 5.32 -11.44
C ALA A 262 -10.18 5.57 -11.77
N ALA A 263 -11.08 4.96 -11.00
CA ALA A 263 -12.52 5.23 -11.07
C ALA A 263 -12.89 6.63 -10.51
N ASP A 264 -11.96 7.26 -9.79
CA ASP A 264 -12.09 8.60 -9.23
C ASP A 264 -10.88 9.46 -9.63
N ASN A 265 -10.93 10.76 -9.31
CA ASN A 265 -9.86 11.70 -9.63
C ASN A 265 -8.68 11.65 -8.64
N ARG A 266 -8.43 10.49 -8.02
CA ARG A 266 -7.36 10.30 -7.03
C ARG A 266 -6.36 9.27 -7.51
N TRP A 267 -5.09 9.55 -7.25
CA TRP A 267 -4.03 8.56 -7.40
C TRP A 267 -4.15 7.52 -6.29
N THR A 268 -4.02 6.24 -6.65
CA THR A 268 -3.84 5.16 -5.67
C THR A 268 -2.43 4.63 -5.83
N LEU A 269 -1.60 4.89 -4.82
CA LEU A 269 -0.21 4.50 -4.77
C LEU A 269 -0.13 3.13 -4.09
N PRO A 270 0.16 2.05 -4.83
CA PRO A 270 0.00 0.69 -4.35
C PRO A 270 1.19 0.23 -3.51
N ALA A 271 1.13 -1.00 -2.99
CA ALA A 271 2.19 -1.57 -2.14
C ALA A 271 3.61 -1.46 -2.71
N PHE A 272 3.78 -1.47 -4.03
CA PHE A 272 5.10 -1.33 -4.66
C PHE A 272 5.70 0.09 -4.61
N ILE A 273 5.00 1.08 -4.03
CA ILE A 273 5.61 2.36 -3.64
C ILE A 273 6.39 2.26 -2.33
N ILE A 274 6.15 1.23 -1.52
CA ILE A 274 6.81 1.10 -0.23
C ILE A 274 8.31 0.77 -0.36
N PRO A 275 8.74 -0.17 -1.23
CA PRO A 275 10.15 -0.50 -1.36
C PRO A 275 11.03 0.72 -1.67
N GLY A 276 12.02 0.97 -0.80
CA GLY A 276 12.94 2.10 -0.93
C GLY A 276 12.44 3.44 -0.37
N ASN A 277 11.20 3.50 0.13
CA ASN A 277 10.64 4.65 0.80
C ASN A 277 10.29 4.29 2.26
N TYR A 278 10.30 5.30 3.11
CA TYR A 278 9.91 5.20 4.51
C TYR A 278 8.71 6.12 4.74
N PHE A 279 7.62 5.56 5.28
CA PHE A 279 6.40 6.31 5.56
C PHE A 279 6.08 6.26 7.04
N GLU A 280 5.76 7.41 7.63
CA GLU A 280 5.34 7.54 9.02
C GLU A 280 3.98 8.23 9.08
N PHE A 281 2.94 7.47 9.43
CA PHE A 281 1.58 7.94 9.55
C PHE A 281 1.35 8.49 10.95
N GLN A 282 0.94 9.76 11.02
CA GLN A 282 0.58 10.43 12.27
C GLN A 282 -0.84 11.01 12.14
N PRO A 283 -1.88 10.16 12.08
CA PRO A 283 -3.27 10.56 11.83
C PRO A 283 -3.80 11.55 12.88
N SER A 284 -3.45 11.36 14.16
CA SER A 284 -3.82 12.28 15.25
C SER A 284 -3.26 13.70 15.06
N GLU A 285 -2.14 13.82 14.35
CA GLU A 285 -1.51 15.09 13.98
C GLU A 285 -1.87 15.55 12.56
N GLY A 286 -2.69 14.78 11.83
CA GLY A 286 -3.13 15.10 10.48
C GLY A 286 -1.99 15.18 9.46
N ARG A 287 -0.94 14.36 9.61
CA ARG A 287 0.23 14.41 8.71
C ARG A 287 0.82 13.03 8.40
N LEU A 288 1.52 12.97 7.27
CA LEU A 288 2.31 11.83 6.80
C LEU A 288 3.78 12.26 6.69
N GLY A 289 4.68 11.58 7.39
CA GLY A 289 6.12 11.66 7.20
C GLY A 289 6.55 10.78 6.02
N VAL A 290 7.41 11.31 5.17
CA VAL A 290 7.99 10.62 4.02
C VAL A 290 9.49 10.85 4.00
N ALA A 291 10.27 9.78 3.83
CA ALA A 291 11.71 9.85 3.67
C ALA A 291 12.21 8.77 2.73
N LYS A 292 13.44 8.93 2.23
CA LYS A 292 14.15 7.85 1.54
C LYS A 292 14.54 6.80 2.57
N LEU A 293 14.23 5.53 2.31
CA LEU A 293 14.72 4.43 3.13
C LEU A 293 16.26 4.39 3.06
N ARG A 294 16.91 4.14 4.20
CA ARG A 294 18.36 3.98 4.25
C ARG A 294 18.74 2.70 3.50
N ASP A 295 19.73 2.80 2.62
CA ASP A 295 20.31 1.62 1.96
C ASP A 295 21.27 0.96 2.98
N TRP A 296 21.14 -0.35 3.22
CA TRP A 296 21.99 -1.15 4.12
C TRP A 296 22.85 -2.13 3.33
#